data_AF-A0AAW5FG19-F1
#
_entry.id   AF-A0AAW5FG19-F1
#
_cell.length_a   1.000
_cell.length_b   1.000
_cell.length_c   1.000
_cell.angle_alpha   90.00
_cell.angle_beta   90.00
_cell.angle_gamma   90.00
#
_symmetry.space_group_name_H-M   'P 1'
#
loop_
_entity.id
_entity.type
_entity.pdbx_description
1 polymer ?
#
loop_
_entity_poly.entity_id
_entity_poly.type
_entity_poly.pdbx_seq_one_letter_code
_entity_poly.pdbx_strand_id
1 'polypeptide(L)'
;MKIAASGGRRRRAGFYSAIRREVPIRTFNDWNSPVPGFCEVDMVAHGGTSVAGSFIQTLTMVDIATGWTECLPLLTREGSLVVEAINRAQSLFPWLLRGVDFDNDSAFMNDVVVPWCREQKLEVTRSRAYKKNDQAFVEQKNGAVVRRLMGYGRFDGVETARVMGRLYAAARLYVNFFQPSFKLKEKRREGAKVIKRYHPPSTPYERALAHPKVTAAVKKRLRDQYRSLDPVALLAEIRATQNELGNRVDRRAGQARGLQSAHTSNAPVTAATFAKTLGKRVTAGEPRATHRRTRRPYKTRVRMPSKLDPHIAAIEGWLAEQPQLTALTIVGRLSETHPEEFGARQHSIVQRLLRALRQKTAEQLVAERPLADASTAAPSPGVVDGSGYVGPDPPTAPFVEQAGKATWRGRSVDLASVPSG
;
A
#
# COMPACT_ATOMS: atom_id res chain seq x y z
N MET A 1 -32.23 -28.68 45.04
CA MET A 1 -31.26 -27.56 45.21
C MET A 1 -30.61 -27.26 43.87
N LYS A 2 -30.15 -26.01 43.62
CA LYS A 2 -29.51 -25.63 42.35
C LYS A 2 -28.07 -26.14 42.28
N ILE A 3 -27.71 -26.77 41.16
CA ILE A 3 -26.31 -27.10 40.85
C ILE A 3 -25.59 -25.79 40.48
N ALA A 4 -24.67 -25.35 41.33
CA ALA A 4 -23.86 -24.17 41.05
C ALA A 4 -22.71 -24.53 40.10
N ALA A 5 -22.69 -23.92 38.91
CA ALA A 5 -21.60 -24.09 37.95
C ALA A 5 -20.27 -23.61 38.57
N SER A 6 -19.24 -24.45 38.53
CA SER A 6 -17.91 -24.10 39.03
C SER A 6 -17.34 -22.95 38.19
N GLY A 7 -17.10 -21.81 38.86
CA GLY A 7 -16.67 -20.58 38.20
C GLY A 7 -15.39 -20.79 37.41
N GLY A 8 -15.44 -20.54 36.10
CA GLY A 8 -14.27 -20.65 35.23
C GLY A 8 -13.12 -19.80 35.77
N ARG A 9 -11.95 -20.42 35.98
CA ARG A 9 -10.72 -19.73 36.42
C ARG A 9 -10.49 -18.50 35.54
N ARG A 10 -10.73 -17.29 36.09
CA ARG A 10 -10.20 -16.05 35.50
C ARG A 10 -8.70 -16.28 35.30
N ARG A 11 -8.23 -16.22 34.05
CA ARG A 11 -6.79 -16.22 33.75
C ARG A 11 -6.15 -15.17 34.65
N ARG A 12 -5.09 -15.53 35.40
CA ARG A 12 -4.29 -14.57 36.17
C ARG A 12 -4.01 -13.38 35.26
N ALA A 13 -4.37 -12.17 35.70
CA ALA A 13 -4.10 -10.95 34.95
C ALA A 13 -2.58 -10.83 34.80
N GLY A 14 -2.06 -11.25 33.65
CA GLY A 14 -0.62 -11.42 33.45
C GLY A 14 0.13 -10.12 33.63
N PHE A 15 1.43 -10.20 33.92
CA PHE A 15 2.30 -9.06 34.21
C PHE A 15 2.21 -7.93 33.15
N TYR A 16 2.12 -8.29 31.86
CA TYR A 16 1.82 -7.37 30.74
C TYR A 16 0.57 -6.48 30.94
N SER A 17 -0.42 -6.92 31.71
CA SER A 17 -1.62 -6.13 32.03
C SER A 17 -1.41 -5.12 33.16
N ALA A 18 -0.38 -5.31 34.01
CA ALA A 18 0.00 -4.35 35.04
C ALA A 18 0.72 -3.16 34.40
N ILE A 19 1.77 -3.40 33.61
CA ILE A 19 2.51 -2.34 32.88
C ILE A 19 1.57 -1.53 31.99
N ARG A 20 0.65 -2.18 31.24
CA ARG A 20 -0.36 -1.47 30.45
C ARG A 20 -1.30 -0.59 31.28
N ARG A 21 -1.59 -0.92 32.55
CA ARG A 21 -2.41 -0.05 33.41
C ARG A 21 -1.61 1.15 33.93
N GLU A 22 -0.31 0.98 34.09
CA GLU A 22 0.61 1.98 34.62
C GLU A 22 1.04 3.02 33.58
N VAL A 23 1.19 2.62 32.31
CA VAL A 23 1.52 3.54 31.21
C VAL A 23 0.30 4.42 30.85
N PRO A 24 0.40 5.76 30.96
CA PRO A 24 -0.68 6.68 30.63
C PRO A 24 -1.16 6.55 29.18
N ILE A 25 -2.47 6.68 29.00
CA ILE A 25 -3.07 6.73 27.67
C ILE A 25 -2.95 8.14 27.12
N ARG A 26 -2.47 8.26 25.88
CA ARG A 26 -2.51 9.47 25.07
C ARG A 26 -3.36 9.25 23.82
N THR A 27 -4.05 10.29 23.38
CA THR A 27 -4.86 10.30 22.16
C THR A 27 -4.33 11.31 21.16
N PHE A 28 -4.74 11.19 19.90
CA PHE A 28 -4.33 12.11 18.83
C PHE A 28 -4.49 13.60 19.15
N ASN A 29 -5.51 13.97 19.93
CA ASN A 29 -5.81 15.36 20.25
C ASN A 29 -4.91 15.95 21.36
N ASP A 30 -4.33 15.10 22.21
CA ASP A 30 -3.70 15.55 23.46
C ASP A 30 -2.28 16.11 23.24
N TRP A 31 -1.72 15.93 22.05
CA TRP A 31 -0.37 16.38 21.69
C TRP A 31 -0.20 17.90 21.71
N ASN A 32 -1.26 18.67 21.45
CA ASN A 32 -1.30 20.14 21.62
C ASN A 32 -0.10 20.92 21.02
N SER A 33 0.42 20.49 19.86
CA SER A 33 1.64 21.00 19.23
C SER A 33 2.88 20.86 20.13
N PRO A 34 3.39 19.63 20.34
CA PRO A 34 4.46 19.37 21.28
C PRO A 34 5.79 19.94 20.77
N VAL A 35 6.73 20.16 21.68
CA VAL A 35 8.10 20.50 21.30
C VAL A 35 8.81 19.29 20.67
N PRO A 36 9.85 19.49 19.83
CA PRO A 36 10.63 18.38 19.30
C PRO A 36 11.27 17.53 20.41
N GLY A 37 11.25 16.22 20.18
CA GLY A 37 11.71 15.17 21.09
C GLY A 37 10.62 14.15 21.47
N PHE A 38 9.35 14.42 21.19
CA PHE A 38 8.27 13.45 21.37
C PHE A 38 8.04 12.66 20.09
N CYS A 39 8.18 11.33 20.16
CA CYS A 39 8.07 10.44 19.00
C CYS A 39 6.92 9.44 19.14
N GLU A 40 6.16 9.22 18.07
CA GLU A 40 5.39 7.98 17.91
C GLU A 40 6.32 6.86 17.43
N VAL A 41 6.13 5.66 17.96
CA VAL A 41 6.97 4.48 17.68
C VAL A 41 6.11 3.26 17.36
N ASP A 42 6.45 2.56 16.27
CA ASP A 42 5.75 1.36 15.76
C ASP A 42 6.75 0.45 15.01
N MET A 43 6.37 -0.79 14.72
CA MET A 43 7.16 -1.76 13.94
C MET A 43 6.49 -2.19 12.64
N VAL A 44 7.28 -2.19 11.57
CA VAL A 44 6.88 -2.73 10.26
C VAL A 44 7.44 -4.14 10.07
N ALA A 45 6.56 -5.14 10.16
CA ALA A 45 6.90 -6.55 9.94
C ALA A 45 7.26 -6.87 8.47
N HIS A 46 8.36 -7.59 8.24
CA HIS A 46 8.77 -8.11 6.93
C HIS A 46 8.73 -9.64 6.83
N GLY A 47 7.60 -10.25 7.20
CA GLY A 47 7.39 -11.70 7.08
C GLY A 47 7.04 -12.19 5.66
N GLY A 48 6.70 -11.29 4.74
CA GLY A 48 6.12 -11.66 3.44
C GLY A 48 4.72 -12.24 3.58
N THR A 49 4.44 -13.37 2.93
CA THR A 49 3.13 -14.06 3.02
C THR A 49 2.99 -15.03 4.20
N SER A 50 3.96 -15.08 5.12
CA SER A 50 3.92 -15.96 6.29
C SER A 50 4.61 -15.32 7.50
N VAL A 51 3.94 -15.36 8.65
CA VAL A 51 4.49 -14.92 9.95
C VAL A 51 5.21 -16.04 10.70
N ALA A 52 5.40 -17.21 10.09
CA ALA A 52 6.14 -18.31 10.70
C ALA A 52 7.66 -18.03 10.74
N GLY A 53 8.32 -18.49 11.81
CA GLY A 53 9.76 -18.33 12.04
C GLY A 53 10.20 -16.89 12.31
N SER A 54 11.50 -16.70 12.54
CA SER A 54 12.09 -15.37 12.73
C SER A 54 12.11 -14.56 11.42
N PHE A 55 11.82 -13.26 11.51
CA PHE A 55 11.95 -12.29 10.42
C PHE A 55 12.20 -10.89 10.94
N ILE A 56 12.90 -10.09 10.12
CA ILE A 56 13.27 -8.71 10.45
C ILE A 56 12.03 -7.82 10.52
N GLN A 57 12.02 -6.92 11.49
CA GLN A 57 11.04 -5.84 11.60
C GLN A 57 11.77 -4.50 11.52
N THR A 58 11.14 -3.46 10.98
CA THR A 58 11.70 -2.11 11.06
C THR A 58 11.06 -1.38 12.22
N LEU A 59 11.84 -0.96 13.21
CA LEU A 59 11.40 0.04 14.18
C LEU A 59 11.36 1.39 13.46
N THR A 60 10.21 2.07 13.48
CA THR A 60 10.04 3.42 12.95
C THR A 60 9.79 4.37 14.11
N MET A 61 10.53 5.47 14.18
CA MET A 61 10.34 6.53 15.15
C MET A 61 10.06 7.85 14.43
N VAL A 62 8.98 8.55 14.81
CA VAL A 62 8.54 9.79 14.14
C VAL A 62 8.33 10.90 15.15
N ASP A 63 9.20 11.92 15.12
CA ASP A 63 9.02 13.15 15.89
C ASP A 63 7.75 13.87 15.46
N ILE A 64 6.84 14.13 16.40
CA ILE A 64 5.49 14.65 16.11
C ILE A 64 5.54 16.13 15.72
N ALA A 65 6.47 16.91 16.29
CA ALA A 65 6.61 18.34 16.05
C ALA A 65 7.01 18.64 14.60
N THR A 66 8.02 17.92 14.09
CA THR A 66 8.68 18.16 12.80
C THR A 66 8.37 17.09 11.75
N GLY A 67 7.86 15.92 12.14
CA GLY A 67 7.73 14.77 11.25
C GLY A 67 9.08 14.13 10.88
N TRP A 68 10.15 14.40 11.64
CA TRP A 68 11.46 13.78 11.47
C TRP A 68 11.36 12.27 11.71
N THR A 69 11.89 11.47 10.80
CA THR A 69 11.70 10.02 10.78
C THR A 69 13.03 9.29 10.83
N GLU A 70 13.17 8.38 11.79
CA GLU A 70 14.27 7.43 11.88
C GLU A 70 13.73 6.00 11.75
N CYS A 71 14.52 5.13 11.12
CA CYS A 71 14.15 3.73 10.86
C CYS A 71 15.34 2.81 11.17
N LEU A 72 15.13 1.75 11.96
CA LEU A 72 16.19 0.79 12.33
C LEU A 72 15.71 -0.65 12.13
N PRO A 73 16.55 -1.57 11.62
CA PRO A 73 16.18 -2.97 11.46
C PRO A 73 16.40 -3.75 12.77
N LEU A 74 15.36 -4.46 13.22
CA LEU A 74 15.38 -5.41 14.33
C LEU A 74 15.40 -6.83 13.78
N LEU A 75 16.33 -7.67 14.22
CA LEU A 75 16.44 -9.07 13.75
C LEU A 75 15.23 -9.93 14.15
N THR A 76 14.75 -9.71 15.38
CA THR A 76 13.61 -10.36 16.01
C THR A 76 12.74 -9.30 16.70
N ARG A 77 11.54 -9.72 17.11
CA ARG A 77 10.59 -8.90 17.85
C ARG A 77 10.79 -9.11 19.35
N GLU A 78 11.81 -8.45 19.89
CA GLU A 78 12.28 -8.64 21.27
C GLU A 78 12.52 -7.28 21.95
N GLY A 79 12.14 -7.16 23.23
CA GLY A 79 12.24 -5.90 23.97
C GLY A 79 13.67 -5.37 24.14
N SER A 80 14.65 -6.27 24.25
CA SER A 80 16.08 -5.93 24.31
C SER A 80 16.56 -5.21 23.03
N LEU A 81 16.18 -5.73 21.86
CA LEU A 81 16.49 -5.13 20.56
C LEU A 81 15.74 -3.82 20.33
N VAL A 82 14.52 -3.70 20.85
CA VAL A 82 13.77 -2.42 20.85
C VAL A 82 14.51 -1.37 21.68
N VAL A 83 14.96 -1.72 22.89
CA VAL A 83 15.79 -0.84 23.74
C VAL A 83 17.04 -0.38 23.02
N GLU A 84 17.83 -1.30 22.45
CA GLU A 84 19.07 -0.94 21.76
C GLU A 84 18.81 -0.09 20.50
N ALA A 85 17.72 -0.34 19.77
CA ALA A 85 17.36 0.49 18.62
C ALA A 85 16.90 1.90 19.03
N ILE A 86 16.15 2.07 20.13
CA ILE A 86 15.80 3.39 20.66
C ILE A 86 17.06 4.11 21.16
N ASN A 87 17.93 3.41 21.90
CA ASN A 87 19.24 3.91 22.34
C ASN A 87 20.06 4.44 21.16
N ARG A 88 20.20 3.65 20.11
CA ARG A 88 20.88 4.06 18.88
C ARG A 88 20.20 5.24 18.19
N ALA A 89 18.87 5.27 18.16
CA ALA A 89 18.10 6.35 17.56
C ALA A 89 18.31 7.71 18.25
N GLN A 90 18.53 7.76 19.57
CA GLN A 90 18.85 9.00 20.29
C GLN A 90 20.05 9.75 19.69
N SER A 91 21.05 9.01 19.19
CA SER A 91 22.23 9.60 18.52
C SER A 91 21.97 10.07 17.08
N LEU A 92 20.84 9.69 16.47
CA LEU A 92 20.46 10.06 15.11
C LEU A 92 19.60 11.32 15.09
N PHE A 93 18.72 11.51 16.08
CA PHE A 93 17.90 12.71 16.18
C PHE A 93 18.78 13.96 16.44
N PRO A 94 18.48 15.10 15.78
CA PRO A 94 19.26 16.33 15.95
C PRO A 94 19.00 17.05 17.29
N TRP A 95 18.06 16.56 18.10
CA TRP A 95 17.69 16.99 19.46
C TRP A 95 17.48 15.78 20.37
N LEU A 96 17.53 15.99 21.69
CA LEU A 96 17.23 14.95 22.67
C LEU A 96 15.79 14.44 22.55
N LEU A 97 15.60 13.14 22.72
CA LEU A 97 14.28 12.58 22.93
C LEU A 97 13.74 12.99 24.31
N ARG A 98 12.41 13.12 24.39
CA ARG A 98 11.66 13.57 25.58
C ARG A 98 10.58 12.57 25.97
N GLY A 99 10.02 11.89 24.99
CA GLY A 99 9.00 10.87 25.21
C GLY A 99 8.75 10.02 23.99
N VAL A 100 8.19 8.85 24.24
CA VAL A 100 7.85 7.81 23.27
C VAL A 100 6.40 7.38 23.47
N ASP A 101 5.63 7.45 22.40
CA ASP A 101 4.27 6.92 22.36
C ASP A 101 4.22 5.63 21.55
N PHE A 102 3.80 4.56 22.22
CA PHE A 102 3.70 3.22 21.65
C PHE A 102 2.24 2.82 21.40
N ASP A 103 2.03 1.77 20.62
CA ASP A 103 0.76 1.08 20.64
C ASP A 103 0.66 0.15 21.88
N ASN A 104 -0.29 -0.78 21.86
CA ASN A 104 -0.46 -1.73 22.95
C ASN A 104 0.30 -3.05 22.70
N ASP A 105 1.23 -3.11 21.74
CA ASP A 105 2.00 -4.30 21.41
C ASP A 105 2.84 -4.79 22.60
N SER A 106 2.90 -6.11 22.81
CA SER A 106 3.71 -6.73 23.86
C SER A 106 5.22 -6.55 23.65
N ALA A 107 5.66 -6.21 22.44
CA ALA A 107 7.05 -5.87 22.14
C ALA A 107 7.49 -4.53 22.74
N PHE A 108 6.55 -3.61 23.02
CA PHE A 108 6.79 -2.35 23.72
C PHE A 108 6.30 -2.39 25.17
N MET A 109 5.12 -2.97 25.41
CA MET A 109 4.47 -3.00 26.73
C MET A 109 4.96 -4.16 27.60
N ASN A 110 6.25 -4.15 27.95
CA ASN A 110 6.94 -5.17 28.75
C ASN A 110 7.91 -4.57 29.80
N ASP A 111 8.45 -5.44 30.66
CA ASP A 111 9.43 -5.19 31.74
C ASP A 111 10.79 -4.68 31.27
N VAL A 112 11.12 -4.84 29.98
CA VAL A 112 12.42 -4.39 29.46
C VAL A 112 12.31 -2.95 28.94
N VAL A 113 11.35 -2.70 28.03
CA VAL A 113 11.26 -1.41 27.31
C VAL A 113 10.73 -0.29 28.20
N VAL A 114 9.65 -0.51 28.97
CA VAL A 114 9.01 0.57 29.74
C VAL A 114 9.90 1.06 30.90
N PRO A 115 10.51 0.19 31.73
CA PRO A 115 11.43 0.62 32.77
C PRO A 115 12.68 1.30 32.22
N TRP A 116 13.29 0.77 31.15
CA TRP A 116 14.46 1.41 30.52
C TRP A 116 14.13 2.82 29.99
N CYS A 117 12.99 3.00 29.32
CA CYS A 117 12.60 4.34 28.86
C CYS A 117 12.46 5.34 30.01
N ARG A 118 11.93 4.91 31.17
CA ARG A 118 11.81 5.75 32.37
C ARG A 118 13.16 6.06 33.01
N GLU A 119 14.08 5.10 33.03
CA GLU A 119 15.48 5.30 33.47
C GLU A 119 16.18 6.35 32.60
N GLN A 120 15.98 6.28 31.27
CA GLN A 120 16.41 7.31 30.31
C GLN A 120 15.63 8.63 30.39
N LYS A 121 14.73 8.79 31.38
CA LYS A 121 13.88 9.97 31.60
C LYS A 121 12.98 10.33 30.41
N LEU A 122 12.62 9.33 29.60
CA LEU A 122 11.64 9.47 28.52
C LEU A 122 10.23 9.32 29.10
N GLU A 123 9.37 10.27 28.79
CA GLU A 123 7.93 10.17 29.05
C GLU A 123 7.34 9.05 28.18
N VAL A 124 6.83 7.99 28.81
CA VAL A 124 6.21 6.86 28.10
C VAL A 124 4.71 7.03 28.09
N THR A 125 4.11 7.10 26.90
CA THR A 125 2.64 7.04 26.72
C THR A 125 2.25 5.91 25.77
N ARG A 126 0.96 5.62 25.71
CA ARG A 126 0.41 4.65 24.74
C ARG A 126 -0.92 5.09 24.16
N SER A 127 -1.18 4.67 22.93
CA SER A 127 -2.50 4.81 22.29
C SER A 127 -3.59 3.97 22.96
N ARG A 128 -4.86 4.27 22.64
CA ARG A 128 -6.01 3.45 23.07
C ARG A 128 -6.10 2.16 22.27
N ALA A 129 -6.47 1.07 22.94
CA ALA A 129 -6.74 -0.21 22.29
C ALA A 129 -7.76 -0.04 21.14
N TYR A 130 -7.42 -0.59 19.97
CA TYR A 130 -8.23 -0.56 18.75
C TYR A 130 -8.51 0.84 18.15
N LYS A 131 -7.70 1.86 18.46
CA LYS A 131 -7.83 3.24 17.92
C LYS A 131 -6.63 3.67 17.06
N LYS A 132 -6.52 3.11 15.85
CA LYS A 132 -5.47 3.41 14.85
C LYS A 132 -5.13 4.91 14.67
N ASN A 133 -6.16 5.77 14.68
CA ASN A 133 -5.98 7.23 14.56
C ASN A 133 -5.12 7.86 15.67
N ASP A 134 -4.90 7.20 16.80
CA ASP A 134 -4.08 7.70 17.89
C ASP A 134 -2.57 7.59 17.62
N GLN A 135 -2.15 6.81 16.59
CA GLN A 135 -0.75 6.69 16.12
C GLN A 135 -0.60 7.11 14.63
N ALA A 136 -1.30 8.17 14.24
CA ALA A 136 -1.45 8.55 12.84
C ALA A 136 -0.14 9.02 12.17
N PHE A 137 0.84 9.55 12.91
CA PHE A 137 2.09 10.06 12.34
C PHE A 137 3.04 8.92 11.98
N VAL A 138 3.16 7.89 12.83
CA VAL A 138 3.97 6.70 12.54
C VAL A 138 3.31 5.77 11.52
N GLU A 139 1.98 5.55 11.60
CA GLU A 139 1.24 4.79 10.57
C GLU A 139 1.45 5.38 9.16
N GLN A 140 1.40 6.72 9.04
CA GLN A 140 1.66 7.43 7.78
C GLN A 140 3.07 7.16 7.24
N LYS A 141 4.10 7.24 8.10
CA LYS A 141 5.50 7.03 7.70
C LYS A 141 5.82 5.57 7.42
N ASN A 142 5.17 4.62 8.10
CA ASN A 142 5.27 3.20 7.80
C ASN A 142 4.82 2.88 6.37
N GLY A 143 3.73 3.50 5.90
CA GLY A 143 3.32 3.44 4.49
C GLY A 143 4.25 4.21 3.54
N ALA A 144 4.47 5.51 3.81
CA ALA A 144 5.13 6.44 2.90
C ALA A 144 6.64 6.25 2.76
N VAL A 145 7.31 5.74 3.80
CA VAL A 145 8.76 5.51 3.84
C VAL A 145 9.06 4.02 3.82
N VAL A 146 8.73 3.28 4.87
CA VAL A 146 9.22 1.89 5.05
C VAL A 146 8.67 0.97 3.96
N ARG A 147 7.35 0.91 3.76
CA ARG A 147 6.75 0.08 2.69
C ARG A 147 7.12 0.57 1.30
N ARG A 148 7.28 1.88 1.10
CA ARG A 148 7.72 2.45 -0.19
C ARG A 148 9.15 2.07 -0.57
N LEU A 149 10.03 1.87 0.42
CA LEU A 149 11.41 1.44 0.22
C LEU A 149 11.56 -0.10 0.15
N MET A 150 10.96 -0.81 1.10
CA MET A 150 11.15 -2.24 1.33
C MET A 150 10.12 -3.14 0.64
N GLY A 151 8.97 -2.59 0.26
CA GLY A 151 7.82 -3.38 -0.21
C GLY A 151 7.24 -4.28 0.89
N TYR A 152 6.86 -5.48 0.49
CA TYR A 152 6.26 -6.52 1.34
C TYR A 152 7.02 -7.85 1.22
N GLY A 153 8.32 -7.79 0.91
CA GLY A 153 9.17 -8.99 0.86
C GLY A 153 9.33 -9.65 2.23
N ARG A 154 9.77 -10.93 2.24
CA ARG A 154 10.28 -11.55 3.46
C ARG A 154 11.76 -11.25 3.61
N PHE A 155 12.16 -10.71 4.75
CA PHE A 155 13.56 -10.45 5.07
C PHE A 155 13.93 -11.06 6.43
N ASP A 156 15.05 -11.77 6.49
CA ASP A 156 15.64 -12.30 7.73
C ASP A 156 17.16 -12.49 7.56
N GLY A 157 17.84 -12.77 8.68
CA GLY A 157 19.30 -12.95 8.73
C GLY A 157 20.10 -11.66 8.94
N VAL A 158 21.23 -11.76 9.64
CA VAL A 158 22.10 -10.64 10.05
C VAL A 158 22.59 -9.82 8.85
N GLU A 159 23.01 -10.47 7.78
CA GLU A 159 23.45 -9.79 6.55
C GLU A 159 22.34 -8.95 5.91
N THR A 160 21.11 -9.43 5.90
CA THR A 160 19.97 -8.68 5.38
C THR A 160 19.69 -7.44 6.24
N ALA A 161 19.75 -7.57 7.57
CA ALA A 161 19.61 -6.44 8.48
C ALA A 161 20.74 -5.40 8.32
N ARG A 162 21.99 -5.82 8.09
CA ARG A 162 23.12 -4.92 7.79
C ARG A 162 22.85 -4.09 6.52
N VAL A 163 22.30 -4.70 5.46
CA VAL A 163 21.94 -3.96 4.24
C VAL A 163 20.73 -3.04 4.46
N MET A 164 19.74 -3.44 5.26
CA MET A 164 18.68 -2.50 5.68
C MET A 164 19.25 -1.30 6.45
N GLY A 165 20.25 -1.52 7.32
CA GLY A 165 20.93 -0.45 8.04
C GLY A 165 21.56 0.58 7.10
N ARG A 166 22.27 0.13 6.05
CA ARG A 166 22.80 1.03 5.00
C ARG A 166 21.69 1.78 4.25
N LEU A 167 20.65 1.07 3.83
CA LEU A 167 19.48 1.68 3.17
C LEU A 167 18.85 2.77 4.06
N TYR A 168 18.65 2.52 5.35
CA TYR A 168 18.07 3.51 6.27
C TYR A 168 19.03 4.66 6.59
N ALA A 169 20.35 4.43 6.62
CA ALA A 169 21.35 5.49 6.76
C ALA A 169 21.31 6.51 5.59
N ALA A 170 21.10 6.06 4.36
CA ALA A 170 20.87 6.94 3.22
C ALA A 170 19.44 7.52 3.22
N ALA A 171 18.43 6.70 3.49
CA ALA A 171 17.03 7.10 3.44
C ALA A 171 16.65 8.15 4.50
N ARG A 172 17.21 8.09 5.73
CA ARG A 172 16.95 9.13 6.75
C ARG A 172 17.39 10.51 6.29
N LEU A 173 18.50 10.59 5.55
CA LEU A 173 19.02 11.86 5.02
C LEU A 173 18.13 12.35 3.88
N TYR A 174 17.81 11.47 2.93
CA TYR A 174 16.92 11.82 1.82
C TYR A 174 15.52 12.27 2.29
N VAL A 175 14.88 11.48 3.16
CA VAL A 175 13.50 11.73 3.63
C VAL A 175 13.42 12.98 4.50
N ASN A 176 14.37 13.21 5.41
CA ASN A 176 14.28 14.33 6.35
C ASN A 176 14.70 15.67 5.73
N PHE A 177 15.62 15.67 4.75
CA PHE A 177 16.14 16.90 4.14
C PHE A 177 15.58 17.25 2.76
N PHE A 178 15.10 16.27 1.98
CA PHE A 178 14.72 16.48 0.56
C PHE A 178 13.32 16.01 0.18
N GLN A 179 12.56 15.38 1.08
CA GLN A 179 11.19 14.93 0.78
C GLN A 179 10.13 15.76 1.54
N PRO A 180 9.47 16.72 0.88
CA PRO A 180 8.35 17.43 1.46
C PRO A 180 7.20 16.49 1.84
N SER A 181 6.59 16.75 3.00
CA SER A 181 5.42 16.02 3.48
C SER A 181 4.35 17.00 3.98
N PHE A 182 3.09 16.69 3.70
CA PHE A 182 1.97 17.40 4.32
C PHE A 182 1.91 17.11 5.82
N LYS A 183 1.59 18.14 6.63
CA LYS A 183 1.21 18.01 8.03
C LYS A 183 -0.19 18.58 8.21
N LEU A 184 -1.05 17.86 8.94
CA LEU A 184 -2.40 18.29 9.25
C LEU A 184 -2.34 19.53 10.15
N LYS A 185 -3.00 20.63 9.72
CA LYS A 185 -3.12 21.88 10.48
C LYS A 185 -4.37 21.87 11.35
N GLU A 186 -5.47 21.38 10.80
CA GLU A 186 -6.79 21.44 11.41
C GLU A 186 -7.66 20.31 10.87
N LYS A 187 -8.51 19.74 11.73
CA LYS A 187 -9.53 18.77 11.36
C LYS A 187 -10.78 19.08 12.14
N ARG A 188 -11.88 19.37 11.44
CA ARG A 188 -13.20 19.60 12.02
C ARG A 188 -14.26 18.75 11.35
N ARG A 189 -15.42 18.63 11.99
CA ARG A 189 -16.55 17.86 11.50
C ARG A 189 -17.75 18.79 11.33
N GLU A 190 -18.31 18.82 10.13
CA GLU A 190 -19.51 19.58 9.76
C GLU A 190 -20.58 18.53 9.40
N GLY A 191 -21.46 18.22 10.36
CA GLY A 191 -22.44 17.14 10.26
C GLY A 191 -21.78 15.78 9.97
N ALA A 192 -22.06 15.21 8.79
CA ALA A 192 -21.45 13.96 8.33
C ALA A 192 -20.03 14.13 7.77
N LYS A 193 -19.64 15.34 7.35
CA LYS A 193 -18.40 15.60 6.60
C LYS A 193 -17.23 15.90 7.54
N VAL A 194 -16.06 15.31 7.28
CA VAL A 194 -14.80 15.63 7.97
C VAL A 194 -13.94 16.47 7.05
N ILE A 195 -13.70 17.72 7.43
CA ILE A 195 -12.85 18.65 6.68
C ILE A 195 -11.47 18.67 7.32
N LYS A 196 -10.43 18.58 6.48
CA LYS A 196 -9.01 18.60 6.89
C LYS A 196 -8.31 19.73 6.16
N ARG A 197 -7.68 20.65 6.90
CA ARG A 197 -6.77 21.67 6.35
C ARG A 197 -5.35 21.27 6.68
N TYR A 198 -4.45 21.39 5.70
CA TYR A 198 -3.04 21.05 5.85
C TYR A 198 -2.18 22.31 5.81
N HIS A 199 -0.96 22.21 6.35
CA HIS A 199 0.09 23.16 6.04
C HIS A 199 0.57 22.96 4.59
N PRO A 200 1.21 23.98 3.96
CA PRO A 200 2.02 23.78 2.77
C PRO A 200 2.99 22.60 2.96
N PRO A 201 3.31 21.85 1.90
CA PRO A 201 4.25 20.75 1.99
C PRO A 201 5.64 21.28 2.35
N SER A 202 6.27 20.67 3.34
CA SER A 202 7.64 21.00 3.76
C SER A 202 8.36 19.75 4.24
N THR A 203 9.68 19.75 4.18
CA THR A 203 10.54 18.71 4.74
C THR A 203 10.55 18.77 6.27
N PRO A 204 10.89 17.66 6.95
CA PRO A 204 11.19 17.70 8.39
C PRO A 204 12.29 18.68 8.78
N TYR A 205 13.33 18.81 7.94
CA TYR A 205 14.40 19.79 8.06
C TYR A 205 13.90 21.25 8.06
N GLU A 206 13.09 21.65 7.07
CA GLU A 206 12.53 23.00 7.01
C GLU A 206 11.64 23.29 8.23
N ARG A 207 10.83 22.31 8.66
CA ARG A 207 10.03 22.45 9.89
C ARG A 207 10.90 22.59 11.14
N ALA A 208 12.02 21.86 11.24
CA ALA A 208 12.98 22.02 12.32
C ALA A 208 13.65 23.41 12.33
N LEU A 209 13.99 23.95 11.16
CA LEU A 209 14.54 25.31 11.04
C LEU A 209 13.50 26.39 11.40
N ALA A 210 12.23 26.21 11.02
CA ALA A 210 11.14 27.12 11.37
C ALA A 210 10.73 27.03 12.85
N HIS A 211 10.93 25.88 13.52
CA HIS A 211 10.41 25.66 14.87
C HIS A 211 11.09 26.58 15.92
N PRO A 212 10.33 27.31 16.75
CA PRO A 212 10.91 28.30 17.69
C PRO A 212 11.69 27.66 18.84
N LYS A 213 11.31 26.45 19.28
CA LYS A 213 11.98 25.73 20.38
C LYS A 213 13.20 24.89 19.94
N VAL A 214 13.61 24.96 18.67
CA VAL A 214 14.87 24.34 18.20
C VAL A 214 16.00 25.37 18.33
N THR A 215 17.09 25.02 19.00
CA THR A 215 18.16 25.97 19.30
C THR A 215 18.96 26.39 18.06
N ALA A 216 19.56 27.58 18.09
CA ALA A 216 20.40 28.09 16.99
C ALA A 216 21.56 27.13 16.64
N ALA A 217 22.16 26.48 17.65
CA ALA A 217 23.21 25.47 17.45
C ALA A 217 22.70 24.25 16.66
N VAL A 218 21.50 23.72 16.97
CA VAL A 218 20.87 22.63 16.21
C VAL A 218 20.60 23.08 14.78
N LYS A 219 20.04 24.29 14.59
CA LYS A 219 19.77 24.86 13.25
C LYS A 219 21.04 25.08 12.43
N LYS A 220 22.17 25.43 13.07
CA LYS A 220 23.49 25.51 12.42
C LYS A 220 23.94 24.12 11.95
N ARG A 221 23.98 23.12 12.84
CA ARG A 221 24.36 21.73 12.48
C ARG A 221 23.51 21.18 11.33
N LEU A 222 22.20 21.40 11.37
CA LEU A 222 21.30 20.95 10.30
C LEU A 222 21.59 21.63 8.95
N ARG A 223 21.89 22.94 8.94
CA ARG A 223 22.29 23.64 7.70
C ARG A 223 23.64 23.18 7.17
N ASP A 224 24.61 22.97 8.05
CA ASP A 224 25.94 22.49 7.68
C ASP A 224 25.88 21.05 7.15
N GLN A 225 25.07 20.19 7.77
CA GLN A 225 24.76 18.87 7.25
C GLN A 225 24.08 18.95 5.88
N TYR A 226 23.00 19.75 5.73
CA TYR A 226 22.28 19.90 4.47
C TYR A 226 23.19 20.28 3.29
N ARG A 227 24.13 21.20 3.51
CA ARG A 227 25.15 21.62 2.52
C ARG A 227 26.10 20.50 2.09
N SER A 228 26.29 19.48 2.92
CA SER A 228 27.14 18.32 2.62
C SER A 228 26.40 17.14 1.96
N LEU A 229 25.08 17.23 1.78
CA LEU A 229 24.27 16.15 1.21
C LEU A 229 24.04 16.34 -0.29
N ASP A 230 24.42 15.34 -1.09
CA ASP A 230 23.97 15.20 -2.48
C ASP A 230 22.72 14.29 -2.55
N PRO A 231 21.53 14.82 -2.91
CA PRO A 231 20.32 14.01 -3.05
C PRO A 231 20.41 12.97 -4.18
N VAL A 232 21.25 13.17 -5.20
CA VAL A 232 21.46 12.21 -6.30
C VAL A 232 22.28 11.02 -5.81
N ALA A 233 23.40 11.25 -5.13
CA ALA A 233 24.17 10.19 -4.47
C ALA A 233 23.34 9.41 -3.44
N LEU A 234 22.53 10.09 -2.62
CA LEU A 234 21.62 9.43 -1.67
C LEU A 234 20.61 8.52 -2.38
N LEU A 235 20.01 8.98 -3.48
CA LEU A 235 19.11 8.15 -4.30
C LEU A 235 19.82 6.99 -4.98
N ALA A 236 21.08 7.15 -5.38
CA ALA A 236 21.90 6.08 -5.94
C ALA A 236 22.16 4.97 -4.91
N GLU A 237 22.56 5.32 -3.68
CA GLU A 237 22.77 4.36 -2.59
C GLU A 237 21.47 3.65 -2.19
N ILE A 238 20.35 4.37 -2.11
CA ILE A 238 19.02 3.79 -1.88
C ILE A 238 18.66 2.76 -2.96
N ARG A 239 18.93 3.06 -4.24
CA ARG A 239 18.69 2.13 -5.36
C ARG A 239 19.63 0.92 -5.33
N ALA A 240 20.91 1.13 -5.05
CA ALA A 240 21.91 0.07 -4.96
C ALA A 240 21.55 -0.94 -3.85
N THR A 241 21.28 -0.45 -2.64
CA THR A 241 20.84 -1.28 -1.51
C THR A 241 19.49 -1.96 -1.74
N GLN A 242 18.52 -1.30 -2.41
CA GLN A 242 17.27 -1.94 -2.83
C GLN A 242 17.48 -3.09 -3.82
N ASN A 243 18.40 -2.95 -4.78
CA ASN A 243 18.76 -4.03 -5.70
C ASN A 243 19.42 -5.21 -4.96
N GLU A 244 20.32 -4.92 -4.03
CA GLU A 244 21.01 -5.93 -3.22
C GLU A 244 20.04 -6.68 -2.27
N LEU A 245 19.00 -6.00 -1.77
CA LEU A 245 17.92 -6.60 -0.99
C LEU A 245 17.00 -7.47 -1.86
N GLY A 246 16.59 -6.99 -3.05
CA GLY A 246 15.80 -7.78 -4.00
C GLY A 246 16.51 -9.07 -4.42
N ASN A 247 17.80 -8.97 -4.75
CA ASN A 247 18.64 -10.13 -5.09
C ASN A 247 18.81 -11.14 -3.94
N ARG A 248 18.55 -10.78 -2.68
CA ARG A 248 18.48 -11.74 -1.55
C ARG A 248 17.13 -12.45 -1.50
N VAL A 249 16.02 -11.74 -1.77
CA VAL A 249 14.66 -12.31 -1.81
C VAL A 249 14.53 -13.29 -2.98
N ASP A 250 14.99 -12.91 -4.19
CA ASP A 250 14.90 -13.73 -5.40
C ASP A 250 15.69 -15.05 -5.24
N ARG A 251 16.90 -15.01 -4.65
CA ARG A 251 17.71 -16.20 -4.33
C ARG A 251 16.99 -17.18 -3.42
N ARG A 252 16.32 -16.69 -2.36
CA ARG A 252 15.55 -17.55 -1.44
C ARG A 252 14.35 -18.21 -2.12
N ALA A 253 13.71 -17.54 -3.07
CA ALA A 253 12.53 -18.06 -3.76
C ALA A 253 12.82 -19.21 -4.74
N GLY A 254 14.05 -19.76 -4.75
CA GLY A 254 14.50 -20.73 -5.74
C GLY A 254 14.66 -20.14 -7.15
N GLN A 255 14.46 -18.82 -7.30
CA GLN A 255 14.56 -18.11 -8.58
C GLN A 255 16.02 -17.70 -8.82
N ALA A 256 16.89 -18.70 -8.90
CA ALA A 256 18.27 -18.55 -9.36
C ALA A 256 18.31 -18.32 -10.88
N ARG A 257 17.70 -17.23 -11.34
CA ARG A 257 18.17 -16.58 -12.57
C ARG A 257 19.56 -16.07 -12.23
N GLY A 258 20.56 -16.80 -12.72
CA GLY A 258 21.97 -16.65 -12.35
C GLY A 258 22.37 -15.18 -12.34
N LEU A 259 23.09 -14.78 -11.27
CA LEU A 259 23.54 -13.42 -10.95
C LEU A 259 23.21 -12.44 -12.08
N GLN A 260 22.03 -11.82 -12.02
CA GLN A 260 21.83 -10.58 -12.76
C GLN A 260 22.87 -9.66 -12.16
N SER A 261 24.00 -9.56 -12.86
CA SER A 261 25.12 -8.71 -12.48
C SER A 261 24.49 -7.41 -12.05
N ALA A 262 24.94 -6.89 -10.89
CA ALA A 262 24.63 -5.53 -10.50
C ALA A 262 24.70 -4.72 -11.79
N HIS A 263 23.62 -4.02 -12.13
CA HIS A 263 23.63 -3.18 -13.32
C HIS A 263 24.69 -2.12 -13.05
N THR A 264 25.93 -2.45 -13.42
CA THR A 264 27.04 -1.55 -13.63
C THR A 264 26.41 -0.43 -14.39
N SER A 265 26.42 0.75 -13.78
CA SER A 265 25.69 1.88 -14.26
C SER A 265 26.23 2.23 -15.64
N ASN A 266 25.57 1.69 -16.67
CA ASN A 266 25.39 2.34 -17.96
C ASN A 266 24.46 3.54 -17.69
N ALA A 267 24.93 4.43 -16.80
CA ALA A 267 24.63 5.83 -16.81
C ALA A 267 24.98 6.25 -18.24
N PRO A 268 23.98 6.68 -19.02
CA PRO A 268 24.24 7.13 -20.39
C PRO A 268 25.33 8.19 -20.35
N VAL A 269 26.42 7.92 -21.07
CA VAL A 269 27.67 8.71 -21.07
C VAL A 269 27.44 10.18 -21.45
N THR A 270 26.29 10.49 -22.06
CA THR A 270 25.83 11.86 -22.33
C THR A 270 24.37 12.05 -21.94
N ALA A 271 24.01 13.29 -21.57
CA ALA A 271 22.63 13.69 -21.28
C ALA A 271 21.68 13.46 -22.48
N ALA A 272 22.17 13.57 -23.72
CA ALA A 272 21.39 13.26 -24.92
C ALA A 272 20.98 11.77 -24.99
N THR A 273 21.88 10.86 -24.62
CA THR A 273 21.56 9.43 -24.54
C THR A 273 20.59 9.16 -23.37
N PHE A 274 20.68 9.87 -22.25
CA PHE A 274 19.68 9.82 -21.17
C PHE A 274 18.30 10.21 -21.66
N ALA A 275 18.19 11.36 -22.33
CA ALA A 275 16.93 11.90 -22.85
C ALA A 275 16.23 10.89 -23.79
N LYS A 276 16.99 10.25 -24.69
CA LYS A 276 16.47 9.19 -25.58
C LYS A 276 15.93 7.96 -24.82
N THR A 277 16.40 7.68 -23.61
CA THR A 277 15.88 6.57 -22.79
C THR A 277 14.66 6.91 -21.92
N LEU A 278 14.39 8.19 -21.64
CA LEU A 278 13.30 8.60 -20.75
C LEU A 278 11.94 8.08 -21.23
N GLY A 279 11.61 8.27 -22.51
CA GLY A 279 10.32 7.83 -23.08
C GLY A 279 10.05 6.33 -22.99
N LYS A 280 11.08 5.47 -23.00
CA LYS A 280 10.92 4.01 -22.84
C LYS A 280 10.90 3.57 -21.37
N ARG A 281 11.67 4.25 -20.50
CA ARG A 281 11.74 3.93 -19.06
C ARG A 281 10.52 4.39 -18.28
N VAL A 282 9.91 5.52 -18.64
CA VAL A 282 8.71 6.04 -17.95
C VAL A 282 7.53 5.05 -18.05
N THR A 283 7.31 4.45 -19.22
CA THR A 283 6.18 3.52 -19.47
C THR A 283 6.31 2.19 -18.72
N ALA A 284 7.53 1.72 -18.45
CA ALA A 284 7.78 0.53 -17.64
C ALA A 284 7.64 0.77 -16.12
N GLY A 285 7.57 2.05 -15.71
CA GLY A 285 7.83 2.46 -14.33
C GLY A 285 9.28 2.17 -13.89
N GLU A 286 9.60 2.45 -12.63
CA GLU A 286 10.84 2.00 -12.01
C GLU A 286 10.55 0.77 -11.11
N PRO A 287 10.67 -0.47 -11.64
CA PRO A 287 10.43 -1.69 -10.86
C PRO A 287 11.57 -1.93 -9.87
N ARG A 288 11.49 -1.29 -8.70
CA ARG A 288 12.37 -1.56 -7.55
C ARG A 288 12.47 -3.06 -7.32
N ALA A 289 13.69 -3.59 -7.15
CA ALA A 289 13.87 -5.03 -6.98
C ALA A 289 13.09 -5.57 -5.76
N THR A 290 13.01 -4.81 -4.67
CA THR A 290 12.19 -5.11 -3.47
C THR A 290 10.68 -5.20 -3.72
N HIS A 291 10.19 -4.70 -4.86
CA HIS A 291 8.77 -4.68 -5.26
C HIS A 291 8.44 -5.66 -6.38
N ARG A 292 9.42 -6.43 -6.88
CA ARG A 292 9.20 -7.48 -7.89
C ARG A 292 8.21 -8.51 -7.34
N ARG A 293 7.03 -8.61 -7.95
CA ARG A 293 6.06 -9.67 -7.62
C ARG A 293 6.56 -10.97 -8.23
N THR A 294 6.93 -11.94 -7.40
CA THR A 294 7.08 -13.34 -7.84
C THR A 294 5.77 -13.79 -8.48
N ARG A 295 5.74 -13.98 -9.81
CA ARG A 295 4.60 -14.61 -10.49
C ARG A 295 4.49 -16.04 -9.96
N ARG A 296 3.55 -16.28 -9.04
CA ARG A 296 3.10 -17.64 -8.72
C ARG A 296 2.24 -18.09 -9.90
N PRO A 297 2.54 -19.19 -10.60
CA PRO A 297 1.59 -19.77 -11.53
C PRO A 297 0.31 -20.05 -10.76
N TYR A 298 -0.83 -19.57 -11.26
CA TYR A 298 -2.11 -19.97 -10.70
C TYR A 298 -2.21 -21.48 -10.87
N LYS A 299 -2.53 -22.23 -9.80
CA LYS A 299 -2.80 -23.67 -9.94
C LYS A 299 -3.94 -23.81 -10.94
N THR A 300 -3.65 -24.34 -12.13
CA THR A 300 -4.66 -24.70 -13.11
C THR A 300 -5.65 -25.62 -12.39
N ARG A 301 -6.86 -25.10 -12.14
CA ARG A 301 -7.88 -25.84 -11.41
C ARG A 301 -8.37 -26.90 -12.39
N VAL A 302 -7.88 -28.13 -12.24
CA VAL A 302 -8.32 -29.28 -13.03
C VAL A 302 -9.85 -29.33 -12.94
N ARG A 303 -10.52 -29.34 -14.10
CA ARG A 303 -11.96 -29.51 -14.17
C ARG A 303 -12.28 -30.90 -13.61
N MET A 304 -12.95 -30.95 -12.46
CA MET A 304 -13.52 -32.20 -11.97
C MET A 304 -14.52 -32.69 -13.01
N PRO A 305 -14.48 -33.97 -13.43
CA PRO A 305 -15.45 -34.51 -14.37
C PRO A 305 -16.88 -34.28 -13.88
N SER A 306 -17.74 -33.78 -14.76
CA SER A 306 -19.17 -33.68 -14.50
C SER A 306 -19.83 -35.04 -14.70
N LYS A 307 -20.87 -35.36 -13.92
CA LYS A 307 -21.77 -36.48 -14.22
C LYS A 307 -22.38 -36.40 -15.63
N LEU A 308 -22.46 -35.21 -16.22
CA LEU A 308 -22.95 -35.03 -17.59
C LEU A 308 -21.89 -35.27 -18.66
N ASP A 309 -20.59 -35.29 -18.33
CA ASP A 309 -19.52 -35.36 -19.34
C ASP A 309 -19.65 -36.59 -20.28
N PRO A 310 -20.05 -37.80 -19.83
CA PRO A 310 -20.33 -38.94 -20.72
C PRO A 310 -21.54 -38.75 -21.65
N HIS A 311 -22.47 -37.87 -21.30
CA HIS A 311 -23.75 -37.69 -22.01
C HIS A 311 -23.80 -36.40 -22.85
N ILE A 312 -22.73 -35.58 -22.87
CA ILE A 312 -22.71 -34.30 -23.61
C ILE A 312 -23.09 -34.51 -25.08
N ALA A 313 -22.51 -35.51 -25.76
CA ALA A 313 -22.78 -35.77 -27.18
C ALA A 313 -24.26 -36.12 -27.45
N ALA A 314 -24.91 -36.90 -26.58
CA ALA A 314 -26.33 -37.21 -26.69
C ALA A 314 -27.21 -35.97 -26.47
N ILE A 315 -26.85 -35.13 -25.49
CA ILE A 315 -27.54 -33.87 -25.20
C ILE A 315 -27.37 -32.87 -26.34
N GLU A 316 -26.18 -32.77 -26.94
CA GLU A 316 -25.91 -31.93 -28.12
C GLU A 316 -26.71 -32.43 -29.33
N GLY A 317 -26.80 -33.75 -29.55
CA GLY A 317 -27.66 -34.33 -30.59
C GLY A 317 -29.15 -33.98 -30.41
N TRP A 318 -29.69 -34.17 -29.20
CA TRP A 318 -31.08 -33.78 -28.90
C TRP A 318 -31.36 -32.29 -29.09
N LEU A 319 -30.38 -31.43 -28.81
CA LEU A 319 -30.49 -29.97 -29.03
C LEU A 319 -30.36 -29.57 -30.50
N ALA A 320 -29.65 -30.34 -31.32
CA ALA A 320 -29.60 -30.14 -32.77
C ALA A 320 -30.95 -30.46 -33.43
N GLU A 321 -31.61 -31.54 -32.99
CA GLU A 321 -32.97 -31.91 -33.45
C GLU A 321 -34.06 -31.00 -32.87
N GLN A 322 -33.95 -30.62 -31.59
CA GLN A 322 -34.99 -29.90 -30.84
C GLN A 322 -34.37 -28.79 -29.97
N PRO A 323 -33.98 -27.63 -30.56
CA PRO A 323 -33.30 -26.54 -29.84
C PRO A 323 -34.08 -25.98 -28.63
N GLN A 324 -35.41 -26.10 -28.65
CA GLN A 324 -36.35 -25.65 -27.62
C GLN A 324 -36.38 -26.53 -26.35
N LEU A 325 -35.66 -27.66 -26.31
CA LEU A 325 -35.70 -28.57 -25.16
C LEU A 325 -35.37 -27.88 -23.83
N THR A 326 -36.12 -28.27 -22.79
CA THR A 326 -35.92 -27.77 -21.44
C THR A 326 -34.96 -28.67 -20.65
N ALA A 327 -34.33 -28.12 -19.61
CA ALA A 327 -33.48 -28.91 -18.71
C ALA A 327 -34.28 -30.02 -18.01
N LEU A 328 -35.58 -29.82 -17.76
CA LEU A 328 -36.45 -30.83 -17.15
C LEU A 328 -36.72 -32.00 -18.10
N THR A 329 -36.98 -31.72 -19.38
CA THR A 329 -37.17 -32.74 -20.43
C THR A 329 -35.89 -33.57 -20.64
N ILE A 330 -34.72 -32.93 -20.62
CA ILE A 330 -33.43 -33.60 -20.76
C ILE A 330 -33.09 -34.45 -19.52
N VAL A 331 -33.42 -33.97 -18.32
CA VAL A 331 -33.35 -34.82 -17.11
C VAL A 331 -34.27 -36.04 -17.24
N GLY A 332 -35.51 -35.87 -17.74
CA GLY A 332 -36.44 -37.00 -17.98
C GLY A 332 -35.84 -38.08 -18.88
N ARG A 333 -35.34 -37.70 -20.07
CA ARG A 333 -34.68 -38.64 -21.01
C ARG A 333 -33.44 -39.34 -20.41
N LEU A 334 -32.67 -38.63 -19.58
CA LEU A 334 -31.54 -39.22 -18.85
C LEU A 334 -31.99 -40.15 -17.70
N SER A 335 -33.12 -39.86 -17.05
CA SER A 335 -33.72 -40.75 -16.03
C SER A 335 -34.32 -42.02 -16.62
N GLU A 336 -34.87 -41.97 -17.84
CA GLU A 336 -35.39 -43.15 -18.57
C GLU A 336 -34.27 -44.13 -18.94
N THR A 337 -33.09 -43.62 -19.28
CA THR A 337 -31.92 -44.41 -19.71
C THR A 337 -30.98 -44.77 -18.56
N HIS A 338 -30.87 -43.92 -17.55
CA HIS A 338 -29.97 -44.06 -16.40
C HIS A 338 -30.66 -43.65 -15.07
N PRO A 339 -31.69 -44.40 -14.62
CA PRO A 339 -32.50 -44.05 -13.45
C PRO A 339 -31.71 -44.01 -12.13
N GLU A 340 -30.65 -44.81 -12.02
CA GLU A 340 -29.70 -44.83 -10.89
C GLU A 340 -28.93 -43.50 -10.74
N GLU A 341 -28.74 -42.76 -11.85
CA GLU A 341 -27.81 -41.63 -11.91
C GLU A 341 -28.47 -40.26 -12.02
N PHE A 342 -29.68 -40.19 -12.60
CA PHE A 342 -30.38 -38.95 -12.92
C PHE A 342 -31.81 -38.92 -12.37
N GLY A 343 -32.18 -37.77 -11.80
CA GLY A 343 -33.53 -37.44 -11.38
C GLY A 343 -33.67 -35.93 -11.17
N ALA A 344 -34.75 -35.51 -10.51
CA ALA A 344 -35.08 -34.08 -10.33
C ALA A 344 -33.95 -33.24 -9.69
N ARG A 345 -33.05 -33.85 -8.90
CA ARG A 345 -31.91 -33.17 -8.23
C ARG A 345 -30.84 -32.67 -9.22
N GLN A 346 -30.76 -33.24 -10.42
CA GLN A 346 -29.74 -32.96 -11.43
C GLN A 346 -30.12 -31.79 -12.36
N HIS A 347 -31.36 -31.28 -12.28
CA HIS A 347 -31.90 -30.19 -13.10
C HIS A 347 -31.00 -28.95 -13.18
N SER A 348 -30.43 -28.51 -12.05
CA SER A 348 -29.55 -27.32 -12.01
C SER A 348 -28.22 -27.52 -12.76
N ILE A 349 -27.70 -28.75 -12.81
CA ILE A 349 -26.46 -29.09 -13.51
C ILE A 349 -26.72 -29.12 -15.02
N VAL A 350 -27.84 -29.73 -15.45
CA VAL A 350 -28.30 -29.73 -16.85
C VAL A 350 -28.62 -28.31 -17.32
N GLN A 351 -29.34 -27.51 -16.53
CA GLN A 351 -29.64 -26.12 -16.87
C GLN A 351 -28.37 -25.27 -17.05
N ARG A 352 -27.32 -25.52 -16.26
CA ARG A 352 -26.02 -24.85 -16.41
C ARG A 352 -25.28 -25.30 -17.67
N LEU A 353 -25.34 -26.59 -18.03
CA LEU A 353 -24.80 -27.10 -19.29
C LEU A 353 -25.53 -26.46 -20.48
N LEU A 354 -26.87 -26.42 -20.48
CA LEU A 354 -27.67 -25.80 -21.55
C LEU A 354 -27.33 -24.32 -21.75
N ARG A 355 -27.14 -23.55 -20.68
CA ARG A 355 -26.70 -22.15 -20.80
C ARG A 355 -25.34 -22.04 -21.49
N ALA A 356 -24.38 -22.88 -21.13
CA ALA A 356 -23.05 -22.88 -21.73
C ALA A 356 -23.08 -23.31 -23.21
N LEU A 357 -23.82 -24.36 -23.55
CA LEU A 357 -23.98 -24.82 -24.94
C LEU A 357 -24.67 -23.76 -25.80
N ARG A 358 -25.81 -23.21 -25.35
CA ARG A 358 -26.53 -22.15 -26.08
C ARG A 358 -25.70 -20.87 -26.24
N GLN A 359 -24.92 -20.50 -25.22
CA GLN A 359 -23.98 -19.38 -25.32
C GLN A 359 -22.92 -19.64 -26.40
N LYS A 360 -22.28 -20.82 -26.40
CA LYS A 360 -21.30 -21.21 -27.41
C LYS A 360 -21.91 -21.17 -28.83
N THR A 361 -23.12 -21.71 -29.02
CA THR A 361 -23.82 -21.65 -30.30
C THR A 361 -24.13 -20.21 -30.72
N ALA A 362 -24.55 -19.34 -29.80
CA ALA A 362 -24.79 -17.92 -30.09
C ALA A 362 -23.49 -17.18 -30.45
N GLU A 363 -22.38 -17.45 -29.76
CA GLU A 363 -21.06 -16.91 -30.08
C GLU A 363 -20.58 -17.37 -31.47
N GLN A 364 -20.82 -18.63 -31.84
CA GLN A 364 -20.54 -19.15 -33.19
C GLN A 364 -21.41 -18.47 -34.27
N LEU A 365 -22.73 -18.39 -34.07
CA LEU A 365 -23.64 -17.72 -35.01
C LEU A 365 -23.33 -16.22 -35.20
N VAL A 366 -22.84 -15.54 -34.17
CA VAL A 366 -22.39 -14.15 -34.26
C VAL A 366 -21.05 -14.03 -35.00
N ALA A 367 -20.16 -15.01 -34.88
CA ALA A 367 -18.88 -15.05 -35.58
C ALA A 367 -18.98 -15.51 -37.04
N GLU A 368 -19.94 -16.38 -37.36
CA GLU A 368 -20.18 -16.93 -38.70
C GLU A 368 -21.03 -16.00 -39.60
N ARG A 369 -21.69 -14.99 -39.03
CA ARG A 369 -22.49 -14.02 -39.78
C ARG A 369 -21.57 -13.13 -40.65
N PRO A 370 -21.64 -13.22 -41.99
CA PRO A 370 -20.79 -12.40 -42.85
C PRO A 370 -21.15 -10.91 -42.71
N LEU A 371 -20.14 -10.04 -42.79
CA LEU A 371 -20.31 -8.58 -42.93
C LEU A 371 -20.76 -8.16 -44.35
N ALA A 372 -21.44 -9.06 -45.07
CA ALA A 372 -21.82 -8.92 -46.46
C ALA A 372 -23.31 -9.24 -46.65
N ASP A 373 -24.15 -8.30 -46.22
CA ASP A 373 -25.32 -7.85 -47.00
C ASP A 373 -25.84 -6.53 -46.40
N ALA A 374 -25.07 -5.47 -46.67
CA ALA A 374 -25.46 -4.08 -46.44
C ALA A 374 -25.61 -3.35 -47.79
N SER A 375 -26.31 -3.99 -48.74
CA SER A 375 -26.55 -3.43 -50.08
C SER A 375 -27.90 -3.87 -50.68
N THR A 376 -28.99 -3.64 -49.94
CA THR A 376 -30.34 -3.56 -50.53
C THR A 376 -31.23 -2.63 -49.72
N ALA A 377 -31.55 -1.48 -50.33
CA ALA A 377 -32.57 -0.50 -49.97
C ALA A 377 -33.17 -0.52 -48.54
N ALA A 378 -32.62 0.30 -47.65
CA ALA A 378 -33.42 0.84 -46.54
C ALA A 378 -34.39 1.90 -47.10
N PRO A 379 -35.71 1.82 -46.84
CA PRO A 379 -36.61 2.91 -47.18
C PRO A 379 -36.28 4.15 -46.34
N SER A 380 -36.30 5.32 -46.96
CA SER A 380 -36.05 6.60 -46.29
C SER A 380 -36.93 6.75 -45.04
N PRO A 381 -36.38 7.12 -43.87
CA PRO A 381 -37.23 7.45 -42.73
C PRO A 381 -38.10 8.64 -43.09
N GLY A 382 -39.42 8.44 -43.08
CA GLY A 382 -40.38 9.50 -43.34
C GLY A 382 -40.26 10.64 -42.34
N VAL A 383 -40.64 11.84 -42.76
CA VAL A 383 -40.78 12.99 -41.87
C VAL A 383 -41.82 12.64 -40.80
N VAL A 384 -41.36 12.44 -39.56
CA VAL A 384 -42.25 12.30 -38.40
C VAL A 384 -42.41 13.69 -37.80
N ASP A 385 -43.60 14.25 -37.97
CA ASP A 385 -43.92 15.62 -37.58
C ASP A 385 -43.87 15.79 -36.05
N GLY A 386 -43.34 16.93 -35.60
CA GLY A 386 -42.88 17.16 -34.23
C GLY A 386 -43.97 17.44 -33.19
N SER A 387 -45.20 16.98 -33.40
CA SER A 387 -46.35 17.24 -32.52
C SER A 387 -46.87 15.95 -31.88
N GLY A 388 -46.44 15.65 -30.65
CA GLY A 388 -46.90 14.42 -30.00
C GLY A 388 -46.50 14.15 -28.55
N TYR A 389 -45.64 14.96 -27.90
CA TYR A 389 -45.31 14.73 -26.48
C TYR A 389 -45.20 16.03 -25.69
N VAL A 390 -46.06 16.16 -24.68
CA VAL A 390 -46.00 17.21 -23.65
C VAL A 390 -45.77 16.50 -22.32
N GLY A 391 -44.52 16.54 -21.84
CA GLY A 391 -44.11 15.97 -20.57
C GLY A 391 -42.75 16.56 -20.16
N PRO A 392 -42.49 16.76 -18.86
CA PRO A 392 -41.28 17.45 -18.41
C PRO A 392 -40.03 16.57 -18.57
N ASP A 393 -38.98 17.14 -19.17
CA ASP A 393 -37.70 16.46 -19.38
C ASP A 393 -37.01 16.04 -18.06
N PRO A 394 -36.43 14.83 -17.98
CA PRO A 394 -35.60 14.43 -16.86
C PRO A 394 -34.26 15.18 -16.86
N PRO A 395 -33.78 15.69 -15.70
CA PRO A 395 -32.61 16.56 -15.64
C PRO A 395 -31.31 15.84 -15.99
N THR A 396 -30.62 16.34 -17.02
CA THR A 396 -29.30 15.86 -17.47
C THR A 396 -28.19 16.40 -16.57
N ALA A 397 -27.31 15.51 -16.09
CA ALA A 397 -26.08 15.90 -15.40
C ALA A 397 -24.96 16.22 -16.43
N PRO A 398 -24.21 17.33 -16.29
CA PRO A 398 -23.29 17.79 -17.33
C PRO A 398 -21.98 17.00 -17.40
N PHE A 399 -21.49 16.83 -18.63
CA PHE A 399 -20.18 16.25 -18.95
C PHE A 399 -19.04 17.29 -18.85
N VAL A 400 -17.81 16.78 -18.78
CA VAL A 400 -16.56 17.56 -18.73
C VAL A 400 -16.14 18.03 -20.12
N GLU A 401 -15.72 19.29 -20.26
CA GLU A 401 -15.15 19.83 -21.50
C GLU A 401 -13.64 20.14 -21.36
N GLN A 402 -12.88 19.89 -22.43
CA GLN A 402 -11.46 20.23 -22.55
C GLN A 402 -11.24 21.21 -23.73
N ALA A 403 -10.90 22.46 -23.43
CA ALA A 403 -10.13 23.37 -24.29
C ALA A 403 -9.63 24.57 -23.44
N GLY A 404 -8.50 25.23 -23.72
CA GLY A 404 -7.56 25.02 -24.82
C GLY A 404 -6.21 25.69 -24.57
N LYS A 405 -5.39 25.81 -25.63
CA LYS A 405 -4.02 26.34 -25.61
C LYS A 405 -3.99 27.85 -25.42
N ALA A 406 -3.01 28.37 -24.67
CA ALA A 406 -2.61 29.77 -24.74
C ALA A 406 -1.08 29.88 -24.88
N THR A 407 -0.63 30.36 -26.04
CA THR A 407 0.76 30.75 -26.33
C THR A 407 1.03 32.17 -25.85
N TRP A 408 2.22 32.44 -25.31
CA TRP A 408 2.74 33.81 -25.21
C TRP A 408 4.18 33.89 -25.73
N ARG A 409 4.39 34.71 -26.78
CA ARG A 409 5.70 35.23 -27.15
C ARG A 409 6.03 36.40 -26.21
N GLY A 410 7.31 36.58 -25.88
CA GLY A 410 7.74 37.61 -24.93
C GLY A 410 8.05 38.98 -25.55
N ARG A 411 8.47 39.91 -24.69
CA ARG A 411 9.34 41.07 -24.97
C ARG A 411 10.20 41.36 -23.74
N SER A 412 11.41 41.87 -23.97
CA SER A 412 12.31 42.48 -22.99
C SER A 412 12.13 44.01 -22.93
N VAL A 413 12.97 44.69 -22.12
CA VAL A 413 13.26 46.14 -22.05
C VAL A 413 12.32 46.98 -21.16
N ASP A 414 12.76 47.74 -20.13
CA ASP A 414 13.96 47.63 -19.28
C ASP A 414 13.92 48.55 -18.01
N LEU A 415 14.99 48.53 -17.19
CA LEU A 415 15.56 49.57 -16.30
C LEU A 415 14.69 50.37 -15.28
N ALA A 416 15.13 50.30 -14.02
CA ALA A 416 15.19 51.34 -12.94
C ALA A 416 14.83 50.69 -11.58
N SER A 417 15.42 50.97 -10.42
CA SER A 417 16.52 51.83 -9.96
C SER A 417 16.65 51.56 -8.44
N VAL A 418 17.87 51.54 -7.91
CA VAL A 418 18.13 51.40 -6.45
C VAL A 418 17.63 52.66 -5.71
N PRO A 419 17.21 52.54 -4.44
CA PRO A 419 17.91 53.35 -3.44
C PRO A 419 18.35 52.54 -2.21
N SER A 420 19.52 52.92 -1.70
CA SER A 420 20.08 52.53 -0.42
C SER A 420 19.37 53.23 0.75
N GLY A 421 19.19 52.50 1.85
CA GLY A 421 18.72 52.98 3.15
C GLY A 421 18.92 51.90 4.21
#